data_AF-A0A2D6L3I0-F1
#
_entry.id   AF-A0A2D6L3I0-F1
#
_cell.length_a   1.000
_cell.length_b   1.000
_cell.length_c   1.000
_cell.angle_alpha   90.00
_cell.angle_beta   90.00
_cell.angle_gamma   90.00
#
_symmetry.space_group_name_H-M   'P 1'
#
loop_
_entity.id
_entity.type
_entity.pdbx_description
1 polymer ?
#
loop_
_entity_poly.entity_id
_entity_poly.type
_entity_poly.pdbx_seq_one_letter_code
_entity_poly.pdbx_strand_id
1 'polypeptide(L)'
;MELGMTFFIIAVLIAAIWVIIEIKRLKHKLFAILLISLILFSYLSFSAVLRNEEIDYTTISGFMSASKIYFSWLGSVFGNMKSITTYAIKQDWDNDKPPQEEPEE
;
A
#
# COMPACT_ATOMS: atom_id res chain seq x y z
N MET A 1 -23.41 -17.46 6.99
CA MET A 1 -22.62 -16.52 7.82
C MET A 1 -21.38 -17.15 8.42
N GLU A 2 -21.37 -18.44 8.78
CA GLU A 2 -20.24 -19.08 9.48
C GLU A 2 -18.99 -19.34 8.62
N LEU A 3 -19.14 -19.77 7.36
CA LEU A 3 -17.99 -20.10 6.50
C LEU A 3 -17.09 -18.91 6.19
N GLY A 4 -17.67 -17.72 5.97
CA GLY A 4 -16.91 -16.50 5.66
C GLY A 4 -16.01 -16.05 6.82
N MET A 5 -16.50 -16.24 8.06
CA MET A 5 -15.74 -15.91 9.27
C MET A 5 -14.58 -16.88 9.46
N THR A 6 -14.80 -18.17 9.23
CA THR A 6 -13.74 -19.19 9.30
C THR A 6 -12.63 -18.92 8.27
N PHE A 7 -12.99 -18.60 7.02
CA PHE A 7 -11.98 -18.26 6.01
C PHE A 7 -11.24 -16.97 6.32
N PHE A 8 -11.92 -15.96 6.88
CA PHE A 8 -11.28 -14.73 7.32
C PHE A 8 -10.28 -14.98 8.45
N ILE A 9 -10.65 -15.77 9.46
CA ILE A 9 -9.76 -16.15 10.57
C ILE A 9 -8.54 -16.92 10.05
N ILE A 10 -8.76 -17.88 9.14
CA ILE A 10 -7.66 -18.64 8.52
C ILE A 10 -6.72 -17.71 7.74
N ALA A 11 -7.25 -16.77 6.97
CA ALA A 11 -6.45 -15.80 6.22
C ALA A 11 -5.61 -14.91 7.14
N VAL A 12 -6.18 -14.44 8.26
CA VAL A 12 -5.47 -13.65 9.27
C VAL A 12 -4.36 -14.47 9.93
N LEU A 13 -4.62 -15.74 10.26
CA LEU A 13 -3.62 -16.64 10.85
C LEU A 13 -2.46 -16.91 9.90
N ILE A 14 -2.75 -17.15 8.61
CA ILE A 14 -1.71 -17.35 7.59
C ILE A 14 -0.86 -16.09 7.43
N ALA A 15 -1.49 -14.91 7.37
CA ALA A 15 -0.78 -13.63 7.29
C ALA A 15 0.12 -13.41 8.52
N ALA A 16 -0.39 -13.71 9.73
CA ALA A 16 0.37 -13.59 10.96
C ALA A 16 1.60 -14.51 10.99
N ILE A 17 1.45 -15.78 10.59
CA ILE A 17 2.56 -16.74 10.51
C ILE A 17 3.61 -16.26 9.49
N TRP A 18 3.18 -15.82 8.31
CA TRP A 18 4.08 -15.31 7.27
C TRP A 18 4.88 -14.10 7.77
N VAL A 19 4.22 -13.15 8.43
CA VAL A 19 4.85 -12.00 9.07
C VAL A 19 5.91 -12.45 10.08
N ILE A 20 5.57 -13.37 11.01
CA ILE A 20 6.49 -13.89 12.04
C ILE A 20 7.75 -14.51 11.45
N ILE A 21 7.61 -15.31 10.39
CA ILE A 21 8.73 -15.96 9.70
C ILE A 21 9.63 -14.89 9.06
N GLU A 22 9.03 -13.88 8.44
CA GLU A 22 9.75 -12.79 7.79
C GLU A 22 10.49 -11.88 8.80
N ILE A 23 9.96 -11.70 10.02
CA ILE A 23 10.63 -10.99 11.14
C ILE A 23 11.95 -11.66 11.52
N LYS A 24 12.00 -13.00 11.50
CA LYS A 24 13.22 -13.75 11.82
C LYS A 24 14.30 -13.60 10.76
N ARG A 25 13.90 -13.38 9.49
CA ARG A 25 14.80 -13.27 8.35
C ARG A 25 15.37 -11.86 8.18
N LEU A 26 14.57 -10.83 8.45
CA LEU A 26 14.99 -9.43 8.35
C LEU A 26 15.70 -8.99 9.64
N LYS A 27 16.76 -8.18 9.52
CA LYS A 27 17.48 -7.63 10.68
C LYS A 27 16.45 -7.04 11.66
N HIS A 28 16.34 -7.60 12.86
CA HIS A 28 15.23 -7.36 13.80
C HIS A 28 14.88 -5.89 14.00
N LYS A 29 15.89 -4.99 13.95
CA LYS A 29 15.72 -3.54 14.09
C LYS A 29 15.02 -2.89 12.90
N LEU A 30 15.40 -3.23 11.66
CA LEU A 30 14.77 -2.67 10.45
C LEU A 30 13.34 -3.18 10.31
N PHE A 31 13.10 -4.46 10.61
CA PHE A 31 11.77 -5.03 10.55
C PHE A 31 10.82 -4.38 11.55
N ALA A 32 11.26 -4.21 12.80
CA ALA A 32 10.44 -3.55 13.83
C ALA A 32 10.08 -2.11 13.43
N ILE A 33 11.04 -1.32 12.92
CA ILE A 33 10.80 0.05 12.45
C ILE A 33 9.82 0.06 11.27
N LEU A 34 9.99 -0.85 10.30
CA LEU A 34 9.08 -0.98 9.17
C LEU A 34 7.68 -1.34 9.67
N LEU A 35 7.54 -2.33 10.55
CA LEU A 35 6.24 -2.79 11.04
C LEU A 35 5.50 -1.70 11.84
N ILE A 36 6.21 -1.00 12.72
CA ILE A 36 5.65 0.15 13.47
C ILE A 36 5.20 1.24 12.50
N SER A 37 6.05 1.60 11.54
CA SER A 37 5.71 2.58 10.49
C SER A 37 4.50 2.12 9.67
N LEU A 38 4.42 0.84 9.32
CA LEU A 38 3.33 0.27 8.54
C LEU A 38 2.01 0.29 9.31
N ILE A 39 2.02 -0.06 10.59
CA ILE A 39 0.83 0.00 11.45
C ILE A 39 0.36 1.45 11.60
N LEU A 40 1.27 2.37 11.92
CA LEU A 40 0.96 3.80 12.03
C LEU A 40 0.42 4.37 10.72
N PHE A 41 1.09 4.08 9.60
CA PHE A 41 0.65 4.50 8.28
C PHE A 41 -0.74 3.94 7.95
N SER A 42 -0.97 2.66 8.21
CA SER A 42 -2.26 2.02 7.93
C SER A 42 -3.38 2.63 8.76
N TYR A 43 -3.14 2.88 10.05
CA TYR A 43 -4.12 3.52 10.92
C TYR A 43 -4.44 4.96 10.49
N LEU A 44 -3.41 5.78 10.29
CA LEU A 44 -3.58 7.18 9.91
C LEU A 44 -4.25 7.33 8.53
N SER A 45 -3.85 6.52 7.56
CA SER A 45 -4.47 6.54 6.23
C SER A 45 -5.90 6.03 6.25
N PHE A 46 -6.19 4.95 6.99
CA PHE A 46 -7.55 4.45 7.15
C PHE A 46 -8.47 5.51 7.76
N SER A 47 -8.03 6.16 8.85
CA SER A 47 -8.77 7.26 9.47
C SER A 47 -8.94 8.46 8.55
N ALA A 48 -7.90 8.82 7.77
CA ALA A 48 -7.97 9.95 6.86
C ALA A 48 -8.93 9.71 5.68
N VAL A 49 -8.92 8.50 5.12
CA VAL A 49 -9.76 8.11 3.98
C VAL A 49 -11.23 8.04 4.37
N LEU A 50 -11.55 7.51 5.55
CA LEU A 50 -12.94 7.31 5.98
C LEU A 50 -13.52 8.50 6.76
N ARG A 51 -12.75 9.58 6.98
CA ARG A 51 -13.17 10.71 7.83
C ARG A 51 -14.49 11.36 7.41
N ASN A 52 -14.78 11.36 6.12
CA ASN A 52 -15.98 12.00 5.55
C ASN A 52 -17.06 10.98 5.16
N GLU A 53 -16.88 9.71 5.51
CA GLU A 53 -17.80 8.63 5.15
C GLU A 53 -18.68 8.28 6.34
N GLU A 54 -20.00 8.29 6.14
CA GLU A 54 -20.97 7.86 7.14
C GLU A 54 -21.04 6.32 7.18
N ILE A 55 -20.11 5.71 7.91
CA ILE A 55 -20.03 4.24 8.01
C ILE A 55 -20.45 3.77 9.40
N ASP A 56 -21.43 2.88 9.43
CA ASP A 56 -21.79 2.15 10.64
C ASP A 56 -20.86 0.94 10.85
N TYR A 57 -19.81 1.15 11.64
CA TYR A 57 -18.82 0.12 11.98
C TYR A 57 -19.36 -1.05 12.81
N THR A 58 -20.59 -0.98 13.31
CA THR A 58 -21.22 -2.06 14.08
C THR A 58 -21.83 -3.15 13.20
N THR A 59 -21.99 -2.86 11.90
CA THR A 59 -22.60 -3.78 10.94
C THR A 59 -21.57 -4.43 10.02
N ILE A 60 -21.85 -5.66 9.59
CA ILE A 60 -21.04 -6.37 8.60
C ILE A 60 -20.99 -5.58 7.28
N SER A 61 -22.09 -4.96 6.88
CA SER A 61 -22.19 -4.11 5.70
C SER A 61 -21.31 -2.87 5.79
N GLY A 62 -21.26 -2.21 6.95
CA GLY A 62 -20.39 -1.06 7.16
C GLY A 62 -18.92 -1.45 7.14
N PHE A 63 -18.55 -2.58 7.76
CA PHE A 63 -17.19 -3.11 7.67
C PHE A 63 -16.77 -3.43 6.23
N MET A 64 -17.65 -4.04 5.45
CA MET A 64 -17.40 -4.34 4.03
C MET A 64 -17.24 -3.06 3.21
N SER A 65 -18.05 -2.03 3.49
CA SER A 65 -17.99 -0.74 2.81
C SER A 65 -16.68 -0.01 3.13
N ALA A 66 -16.30 0.09 4.42
CA ALA A 66 -15.03 0.65 4.86
C ALA A 66 -13.84 -0.04 4.21
N SER A 67 -13.84 -1.38 4.20
CA SER A 67 -12.80 -2.19 3.57
C SER A 67 -12.69 -1.87 2.07
N LYS A 68 -13.82 -1.87 1.36
CA LYS A 68 -13.85 -1.57 -0.08
C LYS A 68 -13.30 -0.18 -0.39
N ILE A 69 -13.71 0.83 0.38
CA ILE A 69 -13.25 2.21 0.20
C ILE A 69 -11.74 2.29 0.44
N TYR A 70 -11.25 1.74 1.55
CA TYR A 70 -9.83 1.76 1.90
C TYR A 70 -8.97 1.02 0.86
N PHE A 71 -9.35 -0.19 0.45
CA PHE A 71 -8.60 -0.95 -0.56
C PHE A 71 -8.67 -0.31 -1.96
N SER A 72 -9.76 0.36 -2.30
CA SER A 72 -9.85 1.15 -3.54
C SER A 72 -8.85 2.31 -3.52
N TRP A 73 -8.81 3.08 -2.43
CA TRP A 73 -7.83 4.16 -2.26
C TRP A 73 -6.39 3.64 -2.28
N LEU A 74 -6.12 2.53 -1.59
CA LEU A 74 -4.81 1.90 -1.57
C LEU A 74 -4.39 1.46 -2.97
N GLY A 75 -5.31 0.88 -3.75
CA GLY A 75 -5.08 0.52 -5.15
C GLY A 75 -4.70 1.74 -6.00
N SER A 76 -5.36 2.88 -5.82
CA SER A 76 -4.99 4.14 -6.47
C SER A 76 -3.59 4.62 -6.08
N VAL A 77 -3.19 4.51 -4.80
CA VAL A 77 -1.83 4.85 -4.35
C VAL A 77 -0.79 4.01 -5.09
N PHE A 78 -0.97 2.69 -5.19
CA PHE A 78 -0.06 1.81 -5.93
C PHE A 78 -0.05 2.12 -7.44
N GLY A 79 -1.21 2.44 -8.03
CA GLY A 79 -1.31 2.87 -9.41
C GLY A 79 -0.49 4.14 -9.69
N ASN A 80 -0.61 5.14 -8.81
CA ASN A 80 0.17 6.37 -8.89
C ASN A 80 1.67 6.12 -8.70
N MET A 81 2.05 5.31 -7.71
CA MET A 81 3.45 4.95 -7.47
C MET A 81 4.06 4.26 -8.69
N LYS A 82 3.35 3.30 -9.29
CA LYS A 82 3.77 2.66 -10.55
C LYS A 82 3.95 3.68 -11.67
N SER A 83 3.01 4.62 -11.81
CA SER A 83 3.07 5.66 -12.83
C SER A 83 4.33 6.53 -12.67
N ILE A 84 4.59 7.02 -11.45
CA ILE A 84 5.76 7.83 -11.12
C ILE A 84 7.05 7.05 -11.38
N THR A 85 7.14 5.80 -10.90
CA THR A 85 8.32 4.96 -11.11
C THR A 85 8.55 4.67 -12.58
N THR A 86 7.50 4.36 -13.34
CA THR A 86 7.60 4.13 -14.80
C THR A 86 8.02 5.39 -15.52
N TYR A 87 7.48 6.55 -15.14
CA TYR A 87 7.88 7.83 -15.70
C TYR A 87 9.36 8.11 -15.45
N ALA A 88 9.84 7.91 -14.22
CA ALA A 88 11.24 8.09 -13.86
C ALA A 88 12.16 7.15 -14.64
N ILE A 89 11.82 5.86 -14.76
CA ILE A 89 12.63 4.89 -15.54
C ILE A 89 12.71 5.27 -17.03
N LYS A 90 11.65 5.87 -17.57
CA LYS A 90 11.60 6.31 -18.98
C LYS A 90 12.34 7.62 -19.24
N GLN A 91 12.74 8.36 -18.21
CA GLN A 91 13.57 9.53 -18.42
C GLN A 91 14.93 9.10 -18.94
N ASP A 92 15.45 9.88 -19.87
CA ASP A 92 16.81 9.73 -20.33
C ASP A 92 17.73 10.37 -19.29
N TRP A 93 18.39 9.52 -18.49
CA TRP A 93 19.32 9.95 -17.46
C TRP A 93 20.74 10.12 -18.00
N ASP A 94 20.94 9.92 -19.31
CA ASP A 94 22.24 10.08 -19.94
C ASP A 94 22.60 11.57 -20.05
N ASN A 95 23.68 11.93 -19.36
CA ASN A 95 24.23 13.30 -19.35
C ASN A 95 25.26 13.51 -20.47
N ASP A 96 25.58 12.50 -21.28
CA ASP A 96 26.59 12.56 -22.34
C ASP A 96 26.02 12.90 -23.73
N LYS A 97 24.91 13.65 -23.79
CA LYS A 97 24.46 14.21 -25.08
C LYS A 97 25.30 15.44 -25.42
N PRO A 98 26.10 15.42 -26.51
CA PRO A 98 26.71 16.65 -26.99
C PRO A 98 25.60 17.67 -27.30
N PRO A 99 25.88 18.98 -27.16
CA PRO A 99 24.92 20.03 -27.50
C PRO A 99 24.33 19.76 -28.87
N GLN A 100 23.01 19.87 -29.01
CA GLN A 100 22.38 19.79 -30.32
C GLN A 100 22.89 20.98 -31.14
N GLU A 101 23.68 20.70 -32.17
CA GLU A 101 24.08 21.73 -33.15
C GLU A 101 22.80 22.24 -33.82
N GLU A 102 22.52 23.53 -33.62
CA GLU A 102 21.44 24.23 -34.32
C GLU A 102 21.70 24.11 -35.83
N PRO A 103 20.69 23.75 -36.65
CA PRO A 103 20.86 23.73 -38.08
C PRO A 103 21.18 25.14 -38.57
N GLU A 104 22.34 25.31 -39.22
CA GLU A 104 22.70 26.55 -39.91
C GLU A 104 21.65 26.84 -41.01
N GLU A 105 20.99 27.99 -40.90
CA GLU A 105 20.06 28.54 -41.91
C GLU A 105 20.78 29.01 -43.19
#